data_AF-A0A4P6KHT8-F1
#
_entry.id   AF-A0A4P6KHT8-F1
#
_cell.length_a   1.000
_cell.length_b   1.000
_cell.length_c   1.000
_cell.angle_alpha   90.00
_cell.angle_beta   90.00
_cell.angle_gamma   90.00
#
_symmetry.space_group_name_H-M   'P 1'
#
loop_
_entity.id
_entity.type
_entity.pdbx_description
1 polymer ?
#
loop_
_entity_poly.entity_id
_entity_poly.type
_entity_poly.pdbx_seq_one_letter_code
_entity_poly.pdbx_strand_id
1 'polypeptide(L)'
;MSSADPHPIPGTSLQHVSQPGSAPPHLPQSAGRQHPVPEGRKSYLATLLFALFLGIFGVDRFYLGKTRSALFKLFTLGGLGYWIVIDVLITLFGGQRDTWGLRLQGYDRYSKLVWKVIGIFFASMFALGAIFSLIYASFDSNGLTTIGWVAIAVLCAAGAVLGLVYFLRRRSQSRRASETRAAHHDSTDARSPVEKFASLRNQYVLLAAIGDETAAGIVRQLDSLLKNVEELYGRLQRKSRRREISRVKKAYAEKLSKLAIILDQDHLLDMLSNPHLWDDVEQHVSAGRRAIMVIDSQLIDNIRQVNAERKLVLHKELDQALESAR
;
A
#
# COMPACT_ATOMS: atom_id res chain seq x y z
N MET A 1 -25.22 -71.31 -51.69
CA MET A 1 -24.66 -70.23 -50.84
C MET A 1 -25.53 -69.00 -51.12
N SER A 2 -26.66 -68.78 -50.43
CA SER A 2 -26.81 -68.28 -49.05
C SER A 2 -26.00 -66.99 -48.84
N SER A 3 -26.52 -65.84 -48.45
CA SER A 3 -27.86 -65.25 -48.28
C SER A 3 -27.60 -63.78 -47.93
N ALA A 4 -28.60 -62.94 -48.16
CA ALA A 4 -28.88 -61.68 -47.47
C ALA A 4 -28.11 -60.40 -47.85
N ASP A 5 -28.91 -59.46 -48.36
CA ASP A 5 -28.75 -58.00 -48.27
C ASP A 5 -28.35 -57.53 -46.86
N PRO A 6 -27.83 -56.29 -46.77
CA PRO A 6 -28.57 -55.34 -45.93
C PRO A 6 -28.70 -53.93 -46.53
N HIS A 7 -29.98 -53.54 -46.61
CA HIS A 7 -30.61 -52.27 -46.24
C HIS A 7 -29.89 -50.90 -46.36
N PRO A 8 -30.60 -49.88 -46.89
CA PRO A 8 -30.18 -48.48 -46.85
C PRO A 8 -30.40 -47.91 -45.44
N ILE A 9 -29.37 -47.26 -44.88
CA ILE A 9 -29.47 -46.57 -43.59
C ILE A 9 -30.26 -45.27 -43.81
N PRO A 10 -31.36 -45.03 -43.06
CA PRO A 10 -32.15 -43.81 -43.16
C PRO A 10 -31.36 -42.61 -42.67
N GLY A 11 -31.56 -41.46 -43.33
CA GLY A 11 -31.08 -40.17 -42.87
C GLY A 11 -31.57 -39.88 -41.46
N THR A 12 -30.66 -39.97 -40.49
CA THR A 12 -30.90 -39.45 -39.16
C THR A 12 -30.72 -37.94 -39.21
N SER A 13 -31.86 -37.26 -39.29
CA SER A 13 -32.05 -35.86 -38.96
C SER A 13 -31.24 -35.48 -37.72
N LEU A 14 -30.14 -34.74 -37.90
CA LEU A 14 -29.54 -33.98 -36.82
C LEU A 14 -30.50 -32.84 -36.50
N GLN A 15 -31.41 -33.14 -35.56
CA GLN A 15 -32.20 -32.14 -34.86
C GLN A 15 -31.25 -31.06 -34.34
N HIS A 16 -31.51 -29.85 -34.80
CA HIS A 16 -31.04 -28.60 -34.26
C HIS A 16 -31.46 -28.53 -32.78
N VAL A 17 -30.63 -29.05 -31.87
CA VAL A 17 -30.70 -28.69 -30.45
C VAL A 17 -30.05 -27.33 -30.31
N SER A 18 -30.91 -26.32 -30.20
CA SER A 18 -30.57 -24.96 -29.82
C SER A 18 -29.94 -24.98 -28.42
N GLN A 19 -28.60 -24.97 -28.34
CA GLN A 19 -27.92 -24.60 -27.09
C GLN A 19 -28.04 -23.07 -26.92
N PRO A 20 -28.61 -22.56 -25.82
CA PRO A 20 -28.50 -21.15 -25.50
C PRO A 20 -27.03 -20.83 -25.22
N GLY A 21 -26.53 -19.77 -25.86
CA GLY A 21 -25.12 -19.42 -25.90
C GLY A 21 -24.45 -19.45 -24.52
N SER A 22 -23.45 -20.31 -24.40
CA SER A 22 -22.45 -20.24 -23.34
C SER A 22 -21.61 -18.98 -23.58
N ALA A 23 -21.96 -17.91 -22.86
CA ALA A 23 -21.08 -16.77 -22.70
C ALA A 23 -19.67 -17.25 -22.28
N PRO A 24 -18.59 -16.66 -22.81
CA PRO A 24 -17.23 -17.02 -22.41
C PRO A 24 -17.10 -16.89 -20.89
N PRO A 25 -16.27 -17.72 -20.23
CA PRO A 25 -16.07 -17.64 -18.79
C PRO A 25 -15.67 -16.22 -18.44
N HIS A 26 -16.52 -15.53 -17.70
CA HIS A 26 -16.19 -14.28 -17.06
C HIS A 26 -15.09 -14.62 -16.06
N LEU A 27 -13.84 -14.47 -16.49
CA LEU A 27 -12.71 -14.35 -15.59
C LEU A 27 -13.14 -13.40 -14.48
N PRO A 28 -13.01 -13.76 -13.19
CA PRO A 28 -13.35 -12.85 -12.10
C PRO A 28 -12.59 -11.57 -12.34
N GLN A 29 -13.33 -10.52 -12.69
CA GLN A 29 -12.81 -9.21 -12.99
C GLN A 29 -12.26 -8.70 -11.66
N SER A 30 -10.96 -8.91 -11.46
CA SER A 30 -10.21 -8.50 -10.29
C SER A 30 -10.41 -7.00 -10.15
N ALA A 31 -11.24 -6.60 -9.20
CA ALA A 31 -11.45 -5.22 -8.85
C ALA A 31 -10.09 -4.58 -8.52
N GLY A 32 -9.57 -3.78 -9.46
CA GLY A 32 -8.70 -2.64 -9.19
C GLY A 32 -7.46 -2.85 -8.32
N ARG A 33 -6.72 -3.96 -8.44
CA ARG A 33 -5.28 -3.88 -8.15
C ARG A 33 -4.67 -3.04 -9.27
N GLN A 34 -4.17 -1.85 -8.93
CA GLN A 34 -3.29 -1.07 -9.80
C GLN A 34 -2.08 -1.95 -10.15
N HIS A 35 -2.17 -2.72 -11.22
CA HIS A 35 -1.00 -3.38 -11.76
C HIS A 35 -0.07 -2.27 -12.29
N PRO A 36 1.15 -2.13 -11.76
CA PRO A 36 2.09 -1.16 -12.30
C PRO A 36 2.28 -1.46 -13.79
N VAL A 37 2.23 -0.41 -14.63
CA VAL A 37 2.51 -0.51 -16.06
C VAL A 37 3.83 -1.28 -16.23
N PRO A 38 3.92 -2.28 -17.11
CA PRO A 38 5.11 -3.11 -17.21
C PRO A 38 6.38 -2.24 -17.36
N GLU A 39 7.25 -2.33 -16.37
CA GLU A 39 8.50 -1.58 -16.27
C GLU A 39 9.61 -2.34 -17.03
N GLY A 40 10.40 -1.62 -17.82
CA GLY A 40 11.59 -2.17 -18.48
C GLY A 40 12.76 -2.35 -17.53
N ARG A 41 13.85 -2.96 -17.99
CA ARG A 41 15.07 -3.20 -17.19
C ARG A 41 15.96 -1.96 -17.02
N LYS A 42 15.60 -0.84 -17.64
CA LYS A 42 16.43 0.38 -17.69
C LYS A 42 16.03 1.36 -16.60
N SER A 43 17.01 1.84 -15.85
CA SER A 43 16.77 2.71 -14.69
C SER A 43 16.41 4.13 -15.10
N TYR A 44 15.33 4.66 -14.51
CA TYR A 44 14.91 6.06 -14.66
C TYR A 44 15.98 7.04 -14.20
N LEU A 45 16.58 6.80 -13.03
CA LEU A 45 17.54 7.72 -12.43
C LEU A 45 18.85 7.75 -13.25
N ALA A 46 19.31 6.60 -13.73
CA ALA A 46 20.46 6.52 -14.61
C ALA A 46 20.22 7.28 -15.92
N THR A 47 19.04 7.11 -16.52
CA THR A 47 18.65 7.84 -17.75
C THR A 47 18.61 9.36 -17.52
N LEU A 48 18.06 9.81 -16.39
CA LEU A 48 18.00 11.23 -16.03
C LEU A 48 19.40 11.82 -15.80
N LEU A 49 20.29 11.08 -15.12
CA LEU A 49 21.68 11.50 -14.90
C LEU A 49 22.46 11.54 -16.22
N PHE A 50 22.28 10.55 -17.10
CA PHE A 50 22.91 10.56 -18.42
C PHE A 50 22.39 11.69 -19.31
N ALA A 51 21.10 12.00 -19.25
CA ALA A 51 20.53 13.14 -19.95
C ALA A 51 21.12 14.47 -19.44
N LEU A 52 21.33 14.61 -18.13
CA LEU A 52 21.84 15.83 -17.51
C LEU A 52 23.35 16.04 -17.74
N PHE A 53 24.18 15.01 -17.56
CA PHE A 53 25.64 15.14 -17.59
C PHE A 53 26.26 14.75 -18.95
N LEU A 54 25.65 13.82 -19.69
CA LEU A 54 26.18 13.31 -20.96
C LEU A 54 25.22 13.56 -22.14
N GLY A 55 24.26 14.49 -21.99
CA GLY A 55 23.24 14.78 -23.00
C GLY A 55 23.77 15.37 -24.31
N ILE A 56 24.94 16.03 -24.28
CA ILE A 56 25.63 16.53 -25.49
C ILE A 56 26.08 15.36 -26.39
N PHE A 57 26.50 14.25 -25.77
CA PHE A 57 26.97 13.05 -26.46
C PHE A 57 25.84 12.06 -26.78
N GLY A 58 24.61 12.31 -26.32
CA GLY A 58 23.44 11.45 -26.58
C GLY A 58 23.48 10.08 -25.87
N VAL A 59 24.26 9.95 -24.79
CA VAL A 59 24.47 8.69 -24.06
C VAL A 59 23.18 8.16 -23.42
N ASP A 60 22.26 9.04 -23.06
CA ASP A 60 20.90 8.73 -22.64
C ASP A 60 20.15 7.90 -23.70
N ARG A 61 20.18 8.31 -24.98
CA ARG A 61 19.51 7.58 -26.06
C ARG A 61 20.25 6.32 -26.49
N PHE A 62 21.57 6.28 -26.39
CA PHE A 62 22.35 5.04 -26.54
C PHE A 62 21.98 4.03 -25.45
N TYR A 63 21.84 4.46 -24.20
CA TYR A 63 21.40 3.61 -23.09
C TYR A 63 20.00 3.05 -23.33
N LEU A 64 19.09 3.84 -23.93
CA LEU A 64 17.75 3.40 -24.31
C LEU A 64 17.69 2.54 -25.58
N GLY A 65 18.83 2.27 -26.24
CA GLY A 65 18.90 1.43 -27.45
C GLY A 65 18.45 2.13 -28.73
N LYS A 66 18.23 3.45 -28.70
CA LYS A 66 17.76 4.24 -29.85
C LYS A 66 18.92 4.84 -30.64
N THR A 67 19.79 3.97 -31.15
CA THR A 67 21.07 4.32 -31.81
C THR A 67 20.94 5.33 -32.96
N ARG A 68 19.90 5.20 -33.81
CA ARG A 68 19.69 6.14 -34.93
C ARG A 68 19.44 7.57 -34.45
N SER A 69 18.66 7.72 -33.40
CA SER A 69 18.31 9.03 -32.84
C SER A 69 19.43 9.64 -32.00
N ALA A 70 20.29 8.79 -31.42
CA ALA A 70 21.51 9.21 -30.71
C ALA A 70 22.57 9.71 -31.71
N LEU A 71 22.73 9.01 -32.83
CA LEU A 71 23.64 9.42 -33.90
C LEU A 71 23.20 10.74 -34.55
N PHE A 72 21.90 10.96 -34.73
CA PHE A 72 21.37 12.26 -35.20
C PHE A 72 21.72 13.40 -34.24
N LYS A 73 21.56 13.21 -32.93
CA LYS A 73 21.98 14.19 -31.90
C LYS A 73 23.48 14.50 -31.99
N LEU A 74 24.31 13.47 -32.17
CA LEU A 74 25.76 13.60 -32.27
C LEU A 74 26.20 14.37 -33.52
N PHE A 75 25.55 14.09 -34.66
CA PHE A 75 25.77 14.83 -35.91
C PHE A 75 25.36 16.31 -35.81
N THR A 76 24.34 16.62 -35.00
CA THR A 76 23.98 18.02 -34.70
C THR A 76 24.90 18.69 -33.66
N LEU A 77 26.05 18.09 -33.29
CA LEU A 77 26.94 18.54 -32.21
C LEU A 77 26.21 18.79 -30.88
N GLY A 78 25.19 17.98 -30.58
CA GLY A 78 24.36 18.17 -29.38
C GLY A 78 23.50 19.45 -29.41
N GLY A 79 23.35 20.11 -30.57
CA GLY A 79 22.40 21.20 -30.83
C GLY A 79 22.44 22.34 -29.83
N LEU A 80 23.64 22.83 -29.47
CA LEU A 80 23.88 23.91 -28.49
C LEU A 80 23.15 23.74 -27.13
N GLY A 81 22.86 22.49 -26.72
CA GLY A 81 22.19 22.21 -25.43
C GLY A 81 20.66 22.17 -25.48
N TYR A 82 20.02 22.52 -26.60
CA TYR A 82 18.56 22.40 -26.77
C TYR A 82 18.07 20.95 -26.59
N TRP A 83 18.86 20.01 -27.11
CA TRP A 83 18.62 18.57 -27.00
C TRP A 83 18.69 18.02 -25.57
N ILE A 84 19.46 18.67 -24.69
CA ILE A 84 19.56 18.32 -23.27
C ILE A 84 18.26 18.69 -22.59
N VAL A 85 17.76 19.91 -22.84
CA VAL A 85 16.52 20.42 -22.24
C VAL A 85 15.34 19.54 -22.65
N ILE A 86 15.20 19.20 -23.93
CA ILE A 86 14.12 18.33 -24.40
C ILE A 86 14.18 16.95 -23.74
N ASP A 87 15.34 16.28 -23.74
CA ASP A 87 15.43 14.93 -23.21
C ASP A 87 15.28 14.88 -21.69
N VAL A 88 15.75 15.92 -20.96
CA VAL A 88 15.48 16.07 -19.52
C VAL A 88 13.99 16.27 -19.27
N LEU A 89 13.29 17.13 -20.01
CA LEU A 89 11.84 17.32 -19.85
C LEU A 89 11.06 16.04 -20.15
N ILE A 90 11.33 15.37 -21.27
CA ILE A 90 10.65 14.11 -21.63
C ILE A 90 10.91 13.03 -20.58
N THR A 91 12.13 12.94 -20.05
CA THR A 91 12.47 12.00 -18.97
C THR A 91 11.74 12.38 -17.70
N LEU A 92 11.81 13.64 -17.27
CA LEU A 92 11.21 14.15 -16.03
C LEU A 92 9.69 13.96 -15.96
N PHE A 93 8.99 14.14 -17.09
CA PHE A 93 7.55 13.90 -17.19
C PHE A 93 7.18 12.42 -17.45
N GLY A 94 8.16 11.52 -17.51
CA GLY A 94 7.94 10.08 -17.66
C GLY A 94 7.48 9.67 -19.05
N GLY A 95 7.73 10.51 -20.06
CA GLY A 95 7.44 10.23 -21.47
C GLY A 95 8.50 9.35 -22.14
N GLN A 96 9.65 9.14 -21.50
CA GLN A 96 10.69 8.24 -22.03
C GLN A 96 10.24 6.77 -21.97
N ARG A 97 10.38 6.09 -23.11
CA ARG A 97 10.11 4.66 -23.30
C ARG A 97 11.33 3.98 -23.87
N ASP A 98 11.61 2.76 -23.41
CA ASP A 98 12.66 1.91 -23.96
C ASP A 98 12.32 1.47 -25.40
N THR A 99 13.27 0.85 -26.11
CA THR A 99 13.10 0.27 -27.46
C THR A 99 11.90 -0.68 -27.55
N TRP A 100 11.55 -1.32 -26.43
CA TRP A 100 10.41 -2.23 -26.28
C TRP A 100 9.09 -1.52 -25.91
N GLY A 101 9.04 -0.18 -25.90
CA GLY A 101 7.87 0.60 -25.52
C GLY A 101 7.57 0.62 -24.01
N LEU A 102 8.40 -0.05 -23.20
CA LEU A 102 8.25 -0.17 -21.75
C LEU A 102 8.67 1.12 -21.03
N ARG A 103 8.04 1.40 -19.88
CA ARG A 103 8.39 2.56 -19.03
C ARG A 103 9.70 2.29 -18.29
N LEU A 104 10.42 3.36 -17.94
CA LEU A 104 11.67 3.27 -17.18
C LEU A 104 11.41 2.74 -15.76
N GLN A 105 12.30 1.86 -15.29
CA GLN A 105 12.21 1.23 -13.98
C GLN A 105 12.28 2.27 -12.86
N GLY A 106 11.36 2.18 -11.89
CA GLY A 106 11.38 3.01 -10.69
C GLY A 106 11.00 4.49 -10.91
N TYR A 107 10.39 4.84 -12.05
CA TYR A 107 9.89 6.19 -12.30
C TYR A 107 8.95 6.68 -11.19
N ASP A 108 7.97 5.85 -10.79
CA ASP A 108 6.98 6.22 -9.76
C ASP A 108 7.60 6.37 -8.35
N ARG A 109 8.75 5.72 -8.12
CA ARG A 109 9.52 5.81 -6.86
C ARG A 109 10.32 7.11 -6.80
N TYR A 110 11.05 7.44 -7.85
CA TYR A 110 12.02 8.54 -7.84
C TYR A 110 11.48 9.88 -8.34
N SER A 111 10.42 9.91 -9.16
CA SER A 111 9.81 11.15 -9.67
C SER A 111 9.46 12.14 -8.55
N LYS A 112 8.87 11.67 -7.45
CA LYS A 112 8.54 12.49 -6.27
C LYS A 112 9.78 13.06 -5.57
N LEU A 113 10.88 12.31 -5.54
CA LEU A 113 12.14 12.78 -4.96
C LEU A 113 12.77 13.84 -5.87
N VAL A 114 12.80 13.60 -7.17
CA VAL A 114 13.36 14.52 -8.18
C VAL A 114 12.63 15.87 -8.14
N TRP A 115 11.30 15.89 -8.11
CA TRP A 115 10.53 17.15 -8.01
C TRP A 115 10.80 17.93 -6.72
N LYS A 116 10.99 17.24 -5.59
CA LYS A 116 11.37 17.91 -4.32
C LYS A 116 12.75 18.54 -4.42
N VAL A 117 13.73 17.82 -4.98
CA VAL A 117 15.11 18.33 -5.15
C VAL A 117 15.13 19.53 -6.09
N ILE A 118 14.43 19.45 -7.23
CA ILE A 118 14.29 20.57 -8.17
C ILE A 118 13.68 21.79 -7.45
N GLY A 119 12.59 21.60 -6.73
CA GLY A 119 11.94 22.70 -5.99
C GLY A 119 12.86 23.37 -4.97
N ILE A 120 13.62 22.57 -4.21
CA ILE A 120 14.61 23.09 -3.23
C ILE A 120 15.72 23.86 -3.93
N PHE A 121 16.26 23.32 -5.03
CA PHE A 121 17.33 23.94 -5.80
C PHE A 121 16.91 25.32 -6.34
N PHE A 122 15.74 25.41 -7.00
CA PHE A 122 15.23 26.68 -7.53
C PHE A 122 14.91 27.70 -6.43
N ALA A 123 14.33 27.24 -5.31
CA ALA A 123 14.10 28.12 -4.15
C ALA A 123 15.42 28.67 -3.58
N SER A 124 16.45 27.83 -3.49
CA SER A 124 17.78 28.25 -3.03
C SER A 124 18.45 29.21 -4.01
N MET A 125 18.34 28.96 -5.32
CA MET A 125 18.90 29.85 -6.34
C MET A 125 18.23 31.21 -6.34
N PHE A 126 16.91 31.25 -6.17
CA PHE A 126 16.16 32.49 -6.03
C PHE A 126 16.53 33.25 -4.76
N ALA A 127 16.64 32.56 -3.62
CA ALA A 127 17.07 33.16 -2.37
C ALA A 127 18.49 33.73 -2.46
N LEU A 128 19.43 32.98 -3.04
CA LEU A 128 20.80 33.44 -3.28
C LEU A 128 20.84 34.64 -4.23
N GLY A 129 20.07 34.61 -5.32
CA GLY A 129 19.97 35.72 -6.26
C GLY A 129 19.38 36.98 -5.64
N ALA A 130 18.35 36.82 -4.79
CA ALA A 130 17.77 37.93 -4.03
C ALA A 130 18.78 38.51 -3.04
N ILE A 131 19.49 37.66 -2.28
CA ILE A 131 20.54 38.09 -1.34
C ILE A 131 21.68 38.79 -2.09
N PHE A 132 22.11 38.26 -3.23
CA PHE A 132 23.16 38.85 -4.06
C PHE A 132 22.74 40.20 -4.64
N SER A 133 21.53 40.31 -5.19
CA SER A 133 20.95 41.58 -5.66
C SER A 133 20.86 42.61 -4.54
N LEU A 134 20.58 42.15 -3.32
CA LEU A 134 20.50 42.99 -2.15
C LEU A 134 21.88 43.51 -1.73
N ILE A 135 22.89 42.65 -1.72
CA ILE A 135 24.28 43.00 -1.43
C ILE A 135 24.78 44.02 -2.47
N TYR A 136 24.54 43.78 -3.76
CA TYR A 136 24.92 44.71 -4.83
C TYR A 136 24.24 46.09 -4.69
N ALA A 137 22.98 46.14 -4.27
CA ALA A 137 22.27 47.40 -4.03
C ALA A 137 22.68 48.10 -2.72
N SER A 138 23.34 47.38 -1.80
CA SER A 138 23.66 47.87 -0.46
C SER A 138 25.00 48.59 -0.38
N PHE A 139 25.95 48.34 -1.27
CA PHE A 139 27.31 48.89 -1.19
C PHE A 139 27.57 49.91 -2.32
N ASP A 140 27.71 51.18 -1.94
CA ASP A 140 28.28 52.27 -2.76
C ASP A 140 29.65 52.68 -2.19
N SER A 141 30.42 53.56 -2.85
CA SER A 141 31.77 53.97 -2.41
C SER A 141 31.84 54.56 -0.99
N ASN A 142 30.69 54.95 -0.43
CA ASN A 142 30.56 55.58 0.89
C ASN A 142 29.96 54.64 1.97
N GLY A 143 29.78 53.34 1.67
CA GLY A 143 29.26 52.35 2.62
C GLY A 143 27.79 51.96 2.39
N LEU A 144 27.13 51.49 3.46
CA LEU A 144 25.82 50.83 3.39
C LEU A 144 24.68 51.84 3.11
N THR A 145 24.01 51.71 1.97
CA THR A 145 22.92 52.62 1.58
C THR A 145 21.65 52.40 2.42
N THR A 146 20.72 53.36 2.41
CA THR A 146 19.39 53.24 3.06
C THR A 146 18.62 52.01 2.56
N ILE A 147 18.83 51.65 1.29
CA ILE A 147 18.28 50.44 0.67
C ILE A 147 18.86 49.19 1.33
N GLY A 148 20.15 49.20 1.70
CA GLY A 148 20.82 48.12 2.42
C GLY A 148 20.36 47.90 3.86
N TRP A 149 19.88 48.93 4.55
CA TRP A 149 19.24 48.77 5.86
C TRP A 149 17.82 48.21 5.76
N VAL A 150 17.02 48.69 4.80
CA VAL A 150 15.66 48.18 4.54
C VAL A 150 15.71 46.71 4.12
N ALA A 151 16.68 46.37 3.27
CA ALA A 151 17.05 45.03 2.89
C ALA A 151 17.24 44.05 4.07
N ILE A 152 18.08 44.43 5.04
CA ILE A 152 18.36 43.61 6.23
C ILE A 152 17.10 43.45 7.08
N ALA A 153 16.34 44.53 7.28
CA ALA A 153 15.08 44.49 8.03
C ALA A 153 14.04 43.55 7.39
N VAL A 154 13.91 43.59 6.07
CA VAL A 154 13.00 42.70 5.32
C VAL A 154 13.46 41.24 5.39
N LEU A 155 14.77 40.95 5.31
CA LEU A 155 15.30 39.59 5.45
C LEU A 155 15.06 39.01 6.86
N CYS A 156 15.26 39.82 7.91
CA CYS A 156 14.97 39.42 9.28
C CYS A 156 13.47 39.16 9.50
N ALA A 157 12.60 40.02 8.95
CA ALA A 157 11.16 39.85 9.01
C ALA A 157 10.70 38.60 8.24
N ALA A 158 11.24 38.36 7.04
CA ALA A 158 10.94 37.17 6.24
C ALA A 158 11.42 35.88 6.94
N GLY A 159 12.59 35.90 7.57
CA GLY A 159 13.10 34.79 8.38
C GLY A 159 12.21 34.48 9.59
N ALA A 160 11.73 35.52 10.29
CA ALA A 160 10.80 35.36 11.41
C ALA A 160 9.44 34.81 10.95
N VAL A 161 8.90 35.27 9.83
CA VAL A 161 7.64 34.77 9.25
C VAL A 161 7.79 33.34 8.77
N LEU A 162 8.89 32.98 8.10
CA LEU A 162 9.16 31.60 7.67
C LEU A 162 9.39 30.69 8.87
N GLY A 163 10.09 31.15 9.92
CA GLY A 163 10.25 30.45 11.18
C GLY A 163 8.91 30.22 11.89
N LEU A 164 8.04 31.22 11.92
CA LEU A 164 6.70 31.14 12.48
C LEU A 164 5.82 30.20 11.65
N VAL A 165 5.84 30.31 10.32
CA VAL A 165 5.09 29.41 9.43
C VAL A 165 5.60 27.99 9.54
N TYR A 166 6.92 27.77 9.65
CA TYR A 166 7.50 26.45 9.89
C TYR A 166 7.10 25.92 11.27
N PHE A 167 7.10 26.75 12.32
CA PHE A 167 6.70 26.36 13.67
C PHE A 167 5.21 26.01 13.75
N LEU A 168 4.35 26.83 13.13
CA LEU A 168 2.92 26.59 13.00
C LEU A 168 2.62 25.39 12.09
N ARG A 169 3.38 25.21 11.01
CA ARG A 169 3.32 24.01 10.15
C ARG A 169 3.84 22.78 10.86
N ARG A 170 4.86 22.85 11.71
CA ARG A 170 5.38 21.72 12.50
C ARG A 170 4.34 21.29 13.53
N ARG A 171 3.67 22.25 14.16
CA ARG A 171 2.52 21.98 15.06
C ARG A 171 1.33 21.38 14.31
N SER A 172 1.05 21.86 13.10
CA SER A 172 0.03 21.32 12.18
C SER A 172 0.39 19.95 11.63
N GLN A 173 1.65 19.70 11.28
CA GLN A 173 2.17 18.43 10.77
C GLN A 173 2.21 17.38 11.87
N SER A 174 2.38 17.71 13.15
CA SER A 174 2.15 16.74 14.21
C SER A 174 0.67 16.30 14.31
N ARG A 175 -0.28 17.20 14.02
CA ARG A 175 -1.72 16.87 13.96
C ARG A 175 -2.13 16.14 12.67
N ARG A 176 -1.62 16.59 11.52
CA ARG A 176 -1.83 15.93 10.23
C ARG A 176 -1.09 14.61 10.14
N ALA A 177 0.14 14.48 10.65
CA ALA A 177 0.82 13.19 10.74
C ALA A 177 0.07 12.24 11.67
N SER A 178 -0.60 12.71 12.74
CA SER A 178 -1.51 11.84 13.51
C SER A 178 -2.78 11.47 12.76
N GLU A 179 -3.36 12.38 11.96
CA GLU A 179 -4.57 12.11 11.15
C GLU A 179 -4.28 11.28 9.89
N THR A 180 -3.20 11.53 9.16
CA THR A 180 -2.74 10.74 8.01
C THR A 180 -2.12 9.43 8.47
N ARG A 181 -1.49 9.32 9.65
CA ARG A 181 -1.08 8.01 10.22
C ARG A 181 -2.28 7.25 10.77
N ALA A 182 -3.35 7.92 11.21
CA ALA A 182 -4.63 7.28 11.52
C ALA A 182 -5.41 6.87 10.26
N ALA A 183 -5.37 7.66 9.17
CA ALA A 183 -6.05 7.39 7.90
C ALA A 183 -5.27 6.44 6.98
N HIS A 184 -3.94 6.39 7.06
CA HIS A 184 -3.12 5.40 6.36
C HIS A 184 -3.05 4.07 7.14
N HIS A 185 -3.26 4.11 8.46
CA HIS A 185 -3.54 2.93 9.28
C HIS A 185 -5.01 2.45 9.15
N ASP A 186 -5.91 3.26 8.59
CA ASP A 186 -7.24 2.81 8.14
C ASP A 186 -7.15 1.92 6.87
N SER A 187 -5.97 1.86 6.23
CA SER A 187 -5.65 0.91 5.16
C SER A 187 -4.88 -0.34 5.61
N THR A 188 -4.59 -0.49 6.91
CA THR A 188 -4.47 -1.85 7.46
C THR A 188 -5.88 -2.40 7.54
N ASP A 189 -6.36 -2.84 6.38
CA ASP A 189 -7.55 -3.63 6.20
C ASP A 189 -7.57 -4.65 7.34
N ALA A 190 -8.60 -4.64 8.20
CA ALA A 190 -8.72 -5.62 9.29
C ALA A 190 -8.71 -7.07 8.76
N ARG A 191 -8.78 -7.24 7.44
CA ARG A 191 -8.50 -8.45 6.70
C ARG A 191 -7.04 -8.88 6.76
N SER A 192 -6.04 -7.99 6.80
CA SER A 192 -4.62 -8.39 6.75
C SER A 192 -4.15 -9.25 7.95
N PRO A 193 -4.58 -9.01 9.20
CA PRO A 193 -4.25 -9.89 10.32
C PRO A 193 -5.04 -11.19 10.28
N VAL A 194 -6.33 -11.14 9.88
CA VAL A 194 -7.20 -12.31 9.74
C VAL A 194 -6.72 -13.24 8.62
N GLU A 195 -6.26 -12.68 7.49
CA GLU A 195 -5.66 -13.39 6.36
C GLU A 195 -4.36 -14.10 6.78
N LYS A 196 -3.47 -13.43 7.53
CA LYS A 196 -2.28 -14.07 8.10
C LYS A 196 -2.65 -15.19 9.08
N PHE A 197 -3.67 -14.98 9.89
CA PHE A 197 -4.15 -15.99 10.82
C PHE A 197 -4.76 -17.21 10.10
N ALA A 198 -5.46 -16.97 8.99
CA ALA A 198 -6.01 -18.01 8.13
C ALA A 198 -4.90 -18.78 7.38
N SER A 199 -3.82 -18.12 6.97
CA SER A 199 -2.66 -18.83 6.39
C SER A 199 -1.96 -19.71 7.41
N LEU A 200 -1.78 -19.21 8.65
CA LEU A 200 -1.25 -20.02 9.76
C LEU A 200 -2.13 -21.24 10.03
N ARG A 201 -3.45 -21.05 10.11
CA ARG A 201 -4.42 -22.15 10.27
C ARG A 201 -4.20 -23.25 9.22
N ASN A 202 -4.01 -22.87 7.95
CA ASN A 202 -3.78 -23.85 6.89
C ASN A 202 -2.48 -24.64 7.09
N GLN A 203 -1.42 -24.03 7.61
CA GLN A 203 -0.17 -24.73 7.94
C GLN A 203 -0.38 -25.74 9.07
N TYR A 204 -1.12 -25.38 10.12
CA TYR A 204 -1.47 -26.31 11.20
C TYR A 204 -2.39 -27.44 10.74
N VAL A 205 -3.29 -27.20 9.78
CA VAL A 205 -4.12 -28.25 9.17
C VAL A 205 -3.25 -29.28 8.44
N LEU A 206 -2.21 -28.83 7.73
CA LEU A 206 -1.26 -29.74 7.08
C LEU A 206 -0.53 -30.60 8.12
N LEU A 207 -0.09 -30.01 9.23
CA LEU A 207 0.58 -30.76 10.30
C LEU A 207 -0.36 -31.75 11.00
N ALA A 208 -1.61 -31.36 11.23
CA ALA A 208 -2.64 -32.24 11.77
C ALA A 208 -2.94 -33.41 10.82
N ALA A 209 -2.89 -33.20 9.50
CA ALA A 209 -3.08 -34.26 8.51
C ALA A 209 -1.96 -35.31 8.51
N ILE A 210 -0.77 -34.95 9.03
CA ILE A 210 0.39 -35.84 9.18
C ILE A 210 0.25 -36.71 10.46
N GLY A 211 -0.73 -36.43 11.33
CA GLY A 211 -1.05 -37.22 12.52
C GLY A 211 -0.78 -36.53 13.85
N ASP A 212 -0.41 -35.24 13.86
CA ASP A 212 -0.20 -34.48 15.10
C ASP A 212 -1.54 -34.06 15.73
N GLU A 213 -1.90 -34.72 16.84
CA GLU A 213 -3.14 -34.44 17.59
C GLU A 213 -3.14 -33.03 18.23
N THR A 214 -1.97 -32.51 18.57
CA THR A 214 -1.77 -31.18 19.15
C THR A 214 -2.07 -30.08 18.14
N ALA A 215 -1.58 -30.24 16.91
CA ALA A 215 -1.89 -29.37 15.79
C ALA A 215 -3.41 -29.38 15.49
N ALA A 216 -4.06 -30.55 15.52
CA ALA A 216 -5.52 -30.65 15.35
C ALA A 216 -6.30 -29.93 16.46
N GLY A 217 -5.79 -29.95 17.70
CA GLY A 217 -6.31 -29.16 18.81
C GLY A 217 -6.21 -27.66 18.57
N ILE A 218 -5.05 -27.19 18.10
CA ILE A 218 -4.80 -25.77 17.79
C ILE A 218 -5.72 -25.30 16.67
N VAL A 219 -5.87 -26.06 15.56
CA VAL A 219 -6.78 -25.72 14.45
C VAL A 219 -8.20 -25.44 14.93
N ARG A 220 -8.76 -26.30 15.80
CA ARG A 220 -10.12 -26.11 16.35
C ARG A 220 -10.25 -24.82 17.16
N GLN A 221 -9.21 -24.48 17.93
CA GLN A 221 -9.20 -23.22 18.70
C GLN A 221 -9.09 -22.00 17.77
N LEU A 222 -8.27 -22.08 16.72
CA LEU A 222 -8.15 -21.01 15.71
C LEU A 222 -9.47 -20.80 14.96
N ASP A 223 -10.19 -21.87 14.62
CA ASP A 223 -11.50 -21.81 13.96
C ASP A 223 -12.56 -21.09 14.82
N SER A 224 -12.60 -21.42 16.11
CA SER A 224 -13.49 -20.75 17.06
C SER A 224 -13.17 -19.26 17.15
N LEU A 225 -11.89 -18.93 17.27
CA LEU A 225 -11.43 -17.55 17.43
C LEU A 225 -11.76 -16.71 16.18
N LEU A 226 -11.47 -17.22 14.98
CA LEU A 226 -11.77 -16.55 13.71
C LEU A 226 -13.26 -16.26 13.56
N LYS A 227 -14.11 -17.26 13.84
CA LYS A 227 -15.57 -17.10 13.81
C LYS A 227 -16.06 -16.02 14.78
N ASN A 228 -15.53 -16.01 16.01
CA ASN A 228 -15.90 -15.03 17.01
C ASN A 228 -15.45 -13.60 16.62
N VAL A 229 -14.31 -13.46 15.94
CA VAL A 229 -13.81 -12.15 15.48
C VAL A 229 -14.72 -11.60 14.37
N GLU A 230 -15.09 -12.45 13.42
CA GLU A 230 -16.03 -12.09 12.34
C GLU A 230 -17.38 -11.66 12.91
N GLU A 231 -17.91 -12.39 13.91
CA GLU A 231 -19.16 -12.05 14.57
C GLU A 231 -19.08 -10.69 15.29
N LEU A 232 -18.00 -10.42 16.04
CA LEU A 232 -17.78 -9.13 16.68
C LEU A 232 -17.74 -8.00 15.65
N TYR A 233 -16.98 -8.18 14.56
CA TYR A 233 -16.81 -7.15 13.53
C TYR A 233 -18.09 -6.91 12.74
N GLY A 234 -18.86 -7.96 12.44
CA GLY A 234 -20.17 -7.85 11.79
C GLY A 234 -21.20 -7.12 12.65
N ARG A 235 -21.11 -7.26 13.99
CA ARG A 235 -21.99 -6.56 14.92
C ARG A 235 -21.60 -5.10 15.14
N LEU A 236 -20.31 -4.79 15.18
CA LEU A 236 -19.85 -3.41 15.40
C LEU A 236 -20.27 -2.45 14.28
N GLN A 237 -20.38 -2.94 13.04
CA GLN A 237 -20.67 -2.11 11.87
C GLN A 237 -22.09 -1.52 11.81
N ARG A 238 -23.05 -2.02 12.59
CA ARG A 238 -24.47 -1.66 12.40
C ARG A 238 -24.96 -0.42 13.17
N LYS A 239 -24.27 0.11 14.19
CA LYS A 239 -24.75 1.32 14.92
C LYS A 239 -23.68 2.10 15.74
N SER A 240 -22.42 1.66 15.81
CA SER A 240 -21.42 2.34 16.66
C SER A 240 -20.77 3.56 15.96
N ARG A 241 -20.38 4.59 16.71
CA ARG A 241 -19.66 5.77 16.18
C ARG A 241 -18.38 5.28 15.48
N ARG A 242 -18.12 5.71 14.24
CA ARG A 242 -16.95 5.24 13.43
C ARG A 242 -15.61 5.20 14.19
N ARG A 243 -15.39 6.13 15.13
CA ARG A 243 -14.16 6.23 15.95
C ARG A 243 -14.04 5.18 17.06
N GLU A 244 -15.14 4.60 17.50
CA GLU A 244 -15.15 3.54 18.52
C GLU A 244 -14.97 2.18 17.85
N ILE A 245 -15.61 1.98 16.69
CA ILE A 245 -15.41 0.81 15.83
C ILE A 245 -13.93 0.64 15.46
N SER A 246 -13.27 1.72 15.04
CA SER A 246 -11.87 1.66 14.64
C SER A 246 -10.93 1.33 15.80
N ARG A 247 -11.22 1.84 17.01
CA ARG A 247 -10.44 1.53 18.22
C ARG A 247 -10.53 0.05 18.59
N VAL A 248 -11.73 -0.52 18.61
CA VAL A 248 -11.94 -1.94 18.93
C VAL A 248 -11.29 -2.82 17.86
N LYS A 249 -11.52 -2.53 16.57
CA LYS A 249 -10.88 -3.28 15.47
C LYS A 249 -9.35 -3.26 15.59
N LYS A 250 -8.75 -2.10 15.87
CA LYS A 250 -7.31 -1.96 16.05
C LYS A 250 -6.78 -2.78 17.24
N ALA A 251 -7.44 -2.69 18.39
CA ALA A 251 -7.04 -3.44 19.58
C ALA A 251 -7.05 -4.96 19.33
N TYR A 252 -8.04 -5.46 18.60
CA TYR A 252 -8.13 -6.87 18.24
C TYR A 252 -7.15 -7.28 17.13
N ALA A 253 -6.94 -6.45 16.12
CA ALA A 253 -5.92 -6.66 15.09
C ALA A 253 -4.52 -6.79 15.70
N GLU A 254 -4.20 -5.97 16.71
CA GLU A 254 -2.92 -6.05 17.42
C GLU A 254 -2.79 -7.34 18.23
N LYS A 255 -3.83 -7.77 18.95
CA LYS A 255 -3.85 -9.03 19.70
C LYS A 255 -3.69 -10.24 18.77
N LEU A 256 -4.41 -10.27 17.64
CA LEU A 256 -4.29 -11.30 16.62
C LEU A 256 -2.89 -11.34 16.02
N SER A 257 -2.29 -10.19 15.73
CA SER A 257 -0.94 -10.12 15.19
C SER A 257 0.11 -10.65 16.17
N LYS A 258 -0.02 -10.36 17.47
CA LYS A 258 0.87 -10.90 18.51
C LYS A 258 0.72 -12.41 18.63
N LEU A 259 -0.52 -12.89 18.58
CA LEU A 259 -0.81 -14.33 18.61
C LEU A 259 -0.29 -15.04 17.35
N ALA A 260 -0.35 -14.38 16.19
CA ALA A 260 0.16 -14.92 14.92
C ALA A 260 1.67 -15.17 15.01
N ILE A 261 2.43 -14.22 15.59
CA ILE A 261 3.87 -14.36 15.80
C ILE A 261 4.19 -15.56 16.69
N ILE A 262 3.41 -15.76 17.76
CA ILE A 262 3.61 -16.90 18.69
C ILE A 262 3.37 -18.23 17.97
N LEU A 263 2.38 -18.29 17.09
CA LEU A 263 1.97 -19.50 16.38
C LEU A 263 2.74 -19.72 15.06
N ASP A 264 3.62 -18.79 14.69
CA ASP A 264 4.22 -18.77 13.36
C ASP A 264 5.25 -19.88 13.13
N GLN A 265 5.65 -20.01 11.86
CA GLN A 265 6.66 -20.95 11.40
C GLN A 265 7.99 -20.83 12.12
N ASP A 266 8.37 -19.67 12.67
CA ASP A 266 9.63 -19.49 13.40
C ASP A 266 9.55 -19.85 14.90
N HIS A 267 8.36 -20.20 15.40
CA HIS A 267 8.12 -20.45 16.83
C HIS A 267 7.39 -21.78 17.04
N LEU A 268 6.10 -21.74 17.33
CA LEU A 268 5.36 -22.92 17.79
C LEU A 268 5.14 -23.92 16.65
N LEU A 269 5.03 -23.44 15.41
CA LEU A 269 4.94 -24.34 14.26
C LEU A 269 6.29 -25.01 13.94
N ASP A 270 7.44 -24.34 14.14
CA ASP A 270 8.74 -25.03 14.05
C ASP A 270 8.91 -26.07 15.15
N MET A 271 8.56 -25.71 16.39
CA MET A 271 8.65 -26.61 17.54
C MET A 271 7.85 -27.90 17.33
N LEU A 272 6.68 -27.82 16.68
CA LEU A 272 5.88 -29.00 16.35
C LEU A 272 6.39 -29.75 15.11
N SER A 273 6.98 -29.02 14.15
CA SER A 273 7.53 -29.65 12.93
C SER A 273 8.86 -30.36 13.20
N ASN A 274 9.68 -29.83 14.11
CA ASN A 274 11.01 -30.33 14.45
C ASN A 274 11.21 -30.46 15.97
N PRO A 275 10.47 -31.35 16.68
CA PRO A 275 10.46 -31.37 18.15
C PRO A 275 11.81 -31.62 18.80
N HIS A 276 12.71 -32.30 18.11
CA HIS A 276 14.05 -32.66 18.61
C HIS A 276 15.03 -31.48 18.67
N LEU A 277 14.72 -30.35 18.01
CA LEU A 277 15.58 -29.16 17.99
C LEU A 277 15.31 -28.21 19.16
N TRP A 278 14.29 -28.49 19.97
CA TRP A 278 13.75 -27.57 20.97
C TRP A 278 13.60 -28.25 22.32
N ASP A 279 14.04 -27.57 23.38
CA ASP A 279 13.75 -27.95 24.75
C ASP A 279 12.36 -27.42 25.18
N ASP A 280 11.72 -28.07 26.14
CA ASP A 280 10.45 -27.62 26.76
C ASP A 280 9.26 -27.42 25.78
N VAL A 281 9.20 -28.18 24.68
CA VAL A 281 8.14 -28.09 23.65
C VAL A 281 6.73 -28.12 24.24
N GLU A 282 6.46 -29.01 25.20
CA GLU A 282 5.15 -29.11 25.85
C GLU A 282 4.75 -27.84 26.61
N GLN A 283 5.72 -27.19 27.28
CA GLN A 283 5.49 -25.93 27.97
C GLN A 283 5.15 -24.81 26.98
N HIS A 284 5.86 -24.73 25.85
CA HIS A 284 5.60 -23.75 24.81
C HIS A 284 4.24 -23.95 24.13
N VAL A 285 3.88 -25.20 23.83
CA VAL A 285 2.56 -25.56 23.29
C VAL A 285 1.45 -25.18 24.27
N SER A 286 1.62 -25.49 25.57
CA SER A 286 0.65 -25.12 26.59
C SER A 286 0.49 -23.59 26.73
N ALA A 287 1.58 -22.84 26.60
CA ALA A 287 1.57 -21.38 26.64
C ALA A 287 0.83 -20.79 25.44
N GLY A 288 1.09 -21.29 24.23
CA GLY A 288 0.37 -20.91 23.02
C GLY A 288 -1.14 -21.18 23.12
N ARG A 289 -1.51 -22.40 23.54
CA ARG A 289 -2.93 -22.76 23.74
C ARG A 289 -3.63 -21.90 24.78
N ARG A 290 -2.96 -21.56 25.89
CA ARG A 290 -3.48 -20.62 26.89
C ARG A 290 -3.66 -19.22 26.34
N ALA A 291 -2.72 -18.72 25.54
CA ALA A 291 -2.82 -17.41 24.91
C ALA A 291 -4.04 -17.33 23.96
N ILE A 292 -4.28 -18.37 23.15
CA ILE A 292 -5.48 -18.46 22.30
C ILE A 292 -6.75 -18.42 23.16
N MET A 293 -6.81 -19.23 24.22
CA MET A 293 -7.99 -19.32 25.11
C MET A 293 -8.31 -18.00 25.81
N VAL A 294 -7.29 -17.28 26.29
CA VAL A 294 -7.47 -15.97 26.94
C VAL A 294 -7.98 -14.91 25.96
N ILE A 295 -7.50 -14.93 24.72
CA ILE A 295 -7.97 -13.99 23.70
C ILE A 295 -9.41 -14.32 23.27
N ASP A 296 -9.74 -15.60 23.10
CA ASP A 296 -11.10 -16.05 22.76
C ASP A 296 -12.11 -15.71 23.86
N SER A 297 -11.77 -15.88 25.14
CA SER A 297 -12.65 -15.51 26.25
C SER A 297 -12.93 -14.01 26.30
N GLN A 298 -11.89 -13.17 26.17
CA GLN A 298 -12.03 -11.72 26.09
C GLN A 298 -12.89 -11.27 24.91
N LEU A 299 -12.84 -12.01 23.80
CA LEU A 299 -13.65 -11.74 22.63
C LEU A 299 -15.13 -12.04 22.88
N ILE A 300 -15.43 -13.19 23.47
CA ILE A 300 -16.80 -13.58 23.85
C ILE A 300 -17.39 -12.59 24.85
N ASP A 301 -16.63 -12.17 25.86
CA ASP A 301 -17.12 -11.22 26.88
C ASP A 301 -17.44 -9.85 26.27
N ASN A 302 -16.59 -9.37 25.36
CA ASN A 302 -16.87 -8.13 24.64
C ASN A 302 -18.09 -8.26 23.70
N ILE A 303 -18.32 -9.42 23.07
CA ILE A 303 -19.54 -9.68 22.30
C ILE A 303 -20.78 -9.64 23.22
N ARG A 304 -20.70 -10.23 24.42
CA ARG A 304 -21.79 -10.20 25.41
C ARG A 304 -22.09 -8.77 25.88
N GLN A 305 -21.06 -7.97 26.15
CA GLN A 305 -21.23 -6.56 26.56
C GLN A 305 -21.94 -5.74 25.48
N VAL A 306 -21.51 -5.88 24.22
CA VAL A 306 -22.17 -5.22 23.07
C VAL A 306 -23.63 -5.65 22.93
N ASN A 307 -23.96 -6.90 23.29
CA ASN A 307 -25.33 -7.39 23.29
C ASN A 307 -26.17 -6.79 24.43
N ALA A 308 -25.60 -6.68 25.63
CA ALA A 308 -26.27 -6.08 26.79
C ALA A 308 -26.64 -4.62 26.54
N GLU A 309 -25.73 -3.83 25.96
CA GLU A 309 -26.00 -2.43 25.58
C GLU A 309 -27.14 -2.31 24.56
N ARG A 310 -27.18 -3.19 23.55
CA ARG A 310 -28.28 -3.21 22.57
C ARG A 310 -29.62 -3.52 23.21
N LYS A 311 -29.67 -4.50 24.12
CA LYS A 311 -30.91 -4.88 24.81
C LYS A 311 -31.51 -3.70 25.57
N LEU A 312 -30.67 -2.92 26.26
CA LEU A 312 -31.11 -1.73 27.01
C LEU A 312 -31.66 -0.63 26.09
N VAL A 313 -31.00 -0.37 24.95
CA VAL A 313 -31.47 0.60 23.97
C VAL A 313 -32.82 0.18 23.37
N LEU A 314 -32.98 -1.09 23.03
CA LEU A 314 -34.25 -1.64 22.51
C LEU A 314 -35.39 -1.49 23.51
N HIS A 315 -35.16 -1.80 24.79
CA HIS A 315 -36.18 -1.60 25.82
C HIS A 315 -36.59 -0.13 25.92
N LYS A 316 -35.62 0.80 25.93
CA LYS A 316 -35.92 2.24 25.97
C LYS A 316 -36.66 2.75 24.73
N GLU A 317 -36.29 2.31 23.54
CA GLU A 317 -36.97 2.65 22.29
C GLU A 317 -38.41 2.09 22.26
N LEU A 318 -38.62 0.88 22.79
CA LEU A 318 -39.95 0.26 22.92
C LEU A 318 -40.83 1.02 23.91
N ASP A 319 -40.30 1.37 25.08
CA ASP A 319 -41.04 2.10 26.12
C ASP A 319 -41.46 3.49 25.61
N GLN A 320 -40.57 4.19 24.90
CA GLN A 320 -40.88 5.48 24.28
C GLN A 320 -41.94 5.36 23.17
N ALA A 321 -41.87 4.30 22.35
CA ALA A 321 -42.86 4.07 21.31
C ALA A 321 -44.25 3.79 21.90
N LEU A 322 -44.32 2.99 22.97
CA LEU A 322 -45.56 2.70 23.69
C LEU A 322 -46.15 3.94 24.37
N GLU A 323 -45.30 4.83 24.89
CA GLU A 323 -45.73 6.09 25.51
C GLU A 323 -46.24 7.10 24.48
N SER A 324 -45.63 7.16 23.28
CA SER A 324 -46.08 8.02 22.18
C SER A 324 -47.38 7.58 21.50
N ALA A 325 -47.81 6.34 21.73
CA ALA A 325 -49.01 5.75 21.14
C ALA A 325 -50.25 5.86 22.05
N ARG A 326 -50.10 6.41 23.26
CA ARG A 326 -51.19 6.74 24.20
C ARG A 326 -51.56 8.20 24.09
#